data_AF-A0AAE4B3W6-F1
#
_entry.id   AF-A0AAE4B3W6-F1
#
_cell.length_a   1.000
_cell.length_b   1.000
_cell.length_c   1.000
_cell.angle_alpha   90.00
_cell.angle_beta   90.00
_cell.angle_gamma   90.00
#
_symmetry.space_group_name_H-M   'P 1'
#
loop_
_entity.id
_entity.type
_entity.pdbx_description
1 polymer ?
#
loop_
_entity_poly.entity_id
_entity_poly.type
_entity_poly.pdbx_seq_one_letter_code
_entity_poly.pdbx_strand_id
1 'polypeptide(L)'
;MRKFRDMISHRADTPRARLASVLYTELVDHGLLRHLWTNEKEIDNGVIRSNHPTRRRLEKFKKSGGAAVLSLRGAMQMAQNVLEIETCEKLGLEVISFPMASSALPSKKIVLDLVEVLERAPRPLMIHCKSGADRTGFVAGIYLMHFKGTSPKDAARQLTWRHAHNKFSKKAVLSEFFALYQPAHEAGIGFLDWVRDSYDPGADAR
;
A
#
# COMPACT_ATOMS: atom_id res chain seq x y z
N MET A 1 -2.25 -22.59 -22.11
CA MET A 1 -2.61 -21.55 -21.12
C MET A 1 -2.30 -21.92 -19.66
N ARG A 2 -2.35 -23.20 -19.24
CA ARG A 2 -1.93 -23.63 -17.89
C ARG A 2 -0.40 -23.51 -17.65
N LYS A 3 0.41 -23.94 -18.62
CA LYS A 3 1.89 -23.88 -18.60
C LYS A 3 2.49 -22.47 -18.41
N PHE A 4 1.82 -21.40 -18.84
CA PHE A 4 2.36 -20.03 -18.70
C PHE A 4 2.17 -19.49 -17.28
N ARG A 5 1.06 -19.87 -16.65
CA ARG A 5 0.71 -19.46 -15.27
C ARG A 5 1.59 -20.19 -14.25
N ASP A 6 1.95 -21.44 -14.54
CA ASP A 6 2.87 -22.25 -13.72
C ASP A 6 4.35 -21.87 -13.92
N MET A 7 4.71 -21.18 -15.00
CA MET A 7 6.08 -20.66 -15.24
C MET A 7 6.35 -19.34 -14.51
N ILE A 8 5.31 -18.70 -13.96
CA ILE A 8 5.36 -17.43 -13.24
C ILE A 8 5.49 -17.68 -11.71
N SER A 9 5.51 -18.94 -11.28
CA SER A 9 5.58 -19.31 -9.87
C SER A 9 7.03 -19.49 -9.38
N HIS A 10 7.42 -18.50 -8.58
CA HIS A 10 8.20 -18.63 -7.33
C HIS A 10 9.71 -18.73 -7.37
N ARG A 11 10.36 -18.98 -8.52
CA ARG A 11 11.81 -18.73 -8.62
C ARG A 11 12.18 -18.18 -10.00
N ALA A 12 12.85 -17.02 -9.99
CA ALA A 12 13.57 -16.48 -11.13
C ALA A 12 15.00 -17.06 -11.17
N ASP A 13 15.11 -18.36 -10.90
CA ASP A 13 16.34 -19.14 -10.73
C ASP A 13 17.07 -19.41 -12.06
N THR A 14 16.36 -19.36 -13.19
CA THR A 14 16.99 -19.41 -14.53
C THR A 14 16.95 -18.04 -15.23
N PRO A 15 17.93 -17.72 -16.10
CA PRO A 15 17.91 -16.48 -16.88
C PRO A 15 16.64 -16.29 -17.71
N ARG A 16 16.08 -17.39 -18.24
CA ARG A 16 14.82 -17.37 -19.01
C ARG A 16 13.61 -17.08 -18.11
N ALA A 17 13.52 -17.72 -16.94
CA ALA A 17 12.45 -17.46 -15.97
C ALA A 17 12.51 -16.02 -15.43
N ARG A 18 13.73 -15.50 -15.21
CA ARG A 18 13.95 -14.10 -14.82
C ARG A 18 13.50 -13.12 -15.90
N LEU A 19 13.86 -13.35 -17.16
CA LEU A 19 13.41 -12.53 -18.29
C LEU A 19 11.88 -12.56 -18.43
N ALA A 20 11.27 -13.74 -18.35
CA ALA A 20 9.82 -13.89 -18.39
C ALA A 20 9.12 -13.13 -17.25
N SER A 21 9.68 -13.18 -16.04
CA SER A 21 9.17 -12.44 -14.86
C SER A 21 9.26 -10.93 -15.04
N VAL A 22 10.34 -10.43 -15.63
CA VAL A 22 10.48 -9.01 -15.98
C VAL A 22 9.44 -8.60 -17.02
N LEU A 23 9.31 -9.36 -18.12
CA LEU A 23 8.33 -9.06 -19.16
C LEU A 23 6.89 -9.09 -18.63
N TYR A 24 6.56 -10.06 -17.76
CA TYR A 24 5.26 -10.11 -17.09
C TYR A 24 5.02 -8.86 -16.23
N THR A 25 6.01 -8.45 -15.44
CA THR A 25 5.92 -7.27 -14.58
C THR A 25 5.70 -6.00 -15.40
N GLU A 26 6.44 -5.85 -16.49
CA GLU A 26 6.37 -4.68 -17.36
C GLU A 26 5.05 -4.62 -18.16
N LEU A 27 4.64 -5.73 -18.76
CA LEU A 27 3.51 -5.78 -19.69
C LEU A 27 2.17 -6.09 -18.98
N VAL A 28 2.11 -7.18 -18.21
CA VAL A 28 0.86 -7.67 -17.62
C VAL A 28 0.54 -6.94 -16.32
N ASP A 29 1.54 -6.70 -15.48
CA ASP A 29 1.35 -5.90 -14.27
C ASP A 29 1.35 -4.39 -14.55
N HIS A 30 1.58 -3.97 -15.79
CA HIS A 30 1.62 -2.57 -16.23
C HIS A 30 2.81 -1.80 -15.63
N GLY A 31 3.96 -2.44 -15.48
CA GLY A 31 5.22 -1.81 -15.07
C GLY A 31 5.66 -0.68 -16.02
N LEU A 32 5.38 -0.81 -17.33
CA LEU A 32 5.74 0.21 -18.33
C LEU A 32 5.18 1.59 -17.99
N LEU A 33 3.93 1.66 -17.51
CA LEU A 33 3.30 2.91 -17.09
C LEU A 33 4.01 3.55 -15.88
N ARG A 34 4.66 2.74 -15.05
CA ARG A 34 5.29 3.19 -13.79
C ARG A 34 6.65 3.84 -13.99
N HIS A 35 7.24 3.71 -15.17
CA HIS A 35 8.42 4.47 -15.55
C HIS A 35 8.07 5.95 -15.84
N LEU A 36 6.83 6.23 -16.26
CA LEU A 36 6.35 7.58 -16.59
C LEU A 36 5.51 8.21 -15.47
N TRP A 37 4.75 7.41 -14.72
CA TRP A 37 3.88 7.89 -13.65
C TRP A 37 4.12 7.09 -12.37
N THR A 38 4.53 7.77 -11.30
CA THR A 38 4.97 7.12 -10.04
C THR A 38 3.94 7.18 -8.92
N ASN A 39 2.97 8.10 -9.01
CA ASN A 39 2.05 8.43 -7.91
C ASN A 39 2.78 8.63 -6.56
N GLU A 40 4.04 9.09 -6.62
CA GLU A 40 4.93 9.24 -5.48
C GLU A 40 4.71 10.60 -4.83
N LYS A 41 4.51 10.61 -3.50
CA LYS A 41 4.36 11.84 -2.73
C LYS A 41 4.80 11.62 -1.29
N GLU A 42 5.52 12.56 -0.72
CA GLU A 42 5.81 12.58 0.71
C GLU A 42 4.56 13.02 1.49
N ILE A 43 4.17 12.23 2.49
CA ILE A 43 3.00 12.51 3.35
C ILE A 43 3.39 12.99 4.74
N ASP A 44 4.60 12.67 5.18
CA ASP A 44 5.22 13.10 6.44
C ASP A 44 6.74 12.96 6.31
N ASN A 45 7.51 13.52 7.24
CA ASN A 45 8.97 13.52 7.19
C ASN A 45 9.54 12.10 7.02
N GLY A 46 10.05 11.80 5.82
CA GLY A 46 10.59 10.49 5.48
C GLY A 46 9.52 9.40 5.26
N VAL A 47 8.25 9.75 5.05
CA VAL A 47 7.18 8.79 4.72
C VAL A 47 6.61 9.11 3.35
N ILE A 48 6.79 8.16 2.43
CA ILE A 48 6.46 8.34 1.03
C ILE A 48 5.35 7.37 0.66
N ARG A 49 4.26 7.87 0.09
CA ARG A 49 3.25 7.04 -0.59
C ARG A 49 3.64 6.84 -2.05
N SER A 50 3.36 5.67 -2.63
CA SER A 50 3.67 5.42 -4.03
C SER A 50 2.89 4.30 -4.72
N ASN A 51 2.98 4.22 -6.05
CA ASN A 51 2.70 3.00 -6.80
C ASN A 51 3.88 2.01 -6.69
N HIS A 52 3.73 0.79 -7.24
CA HIS A 52 4.78 -0.23 -7.15
C HIS A 52 6.10 0.30 -7.74
N PRO A 53 7.16 0.44 -6.93
CA PRO A 53 8.39 1.10 -7.34
C PRO A 53 9.16 0.23 -8.34
N THR A 54 9.81 0.88 -9.30
CA THR A 54 10.78 0.20 -10.16
C THR A 54 12.10 0.02 -9.40
N ARG A 55 12.95 -0.90 -9.85
CA ARG A 55 14.29 -1.10 -9.27
C ARG A 55 15.08 0.22 -9.14
N ARG A 56 15.08 1.05 -10.18
CA ARG A 56 15.78 2.36 -10.18
C ARG A 56 15.24 3.29 -9.10
N ARG A 57 13.94 3.22 -8.80
CA ARG A 57 13.31 4.04 -7.75
C ARG A 57 13.64 3.54 -6.35
N LEU A 58 13.73 2.22 -6.16
CA LEU A 58 14.25 1.64 -4.92
C LEU A 58 15.71 2.02 -4.69
N GLU A 59 16.55 1.99 -5.73
CA GLU A 59 17.95 2.45 -5.66
C GLU A 59 18.04 3.94 -5.28
N LYS A 60 17.20 4.79 -5.89
CA LYS A 60 17.13 6.22 -5.55
C LYS A 60 16.67 6.43 -4.11
N PHE A 61 15.65 5.70 -3.67
CA PHE A 61 15.13 5.77 -2.31
C PHE A 61 16.18 5.34 -1.28
N LYS A 62 16.93 4.26 -1.54
CA LYS A 62 18.03 3.85 -0.67
C LYS A 62 19.13 4.92 -0.60
N LYS A 63 19.50 5.51 -1.74
CA LYS A 63 20.51 6.59 -1.81
C LYS A 63 20.09 7.84 -1.04
N SER A 64 18.79 8.13 -0.92
CA SER A 64 18.27 9.21 -0.08
C SER A 64 18.09 8.82 1.40
N GLY A 65 18.66 7.69 1.84
CA GLY A 65 18.61 7.23 3.23
C GLY A 65 17.44 6.31 3.56
N GLY A 66 16.69 5.81 2.58
CA GLY A 66 15.57 4.91 2.79
C GLY A 66 15.90 3.69 3.65
N ALA A 67 15.00 3.35 4.58
CA ALA A 67 15.17 2.26 5.52
C ALA A 67 14.27 1.06 5.18
N ALA A 68 12.99 1.30 4.89
CA ALA A 68 12.01 0.24 4.70
C ALA A 68 11.01 0.52 3.57
N VAL A 69 10.43 -0.55 3.02
CA VAL A 69 9.37 -0.55 2.02
C VAL A 69 8.20 -1.40 2.52
N LEU A 70 7.02 -0.79 2.67
CA LEU A 70 5.76 -1.44 3.02
C LEU A 70 4.95 -1.74 1.75
N SER A 71 4.82 -3.03 1.44
CA SER A 71 4.04 -3.53 0.31
C SER A 71 2.65 -3.97 0.76
N LEU A 72 1.62 -3.31 0.22
CA LEU A 72 0.21 -3.62 0.48
C LEU A 72 -0.36 -4.65 -0.51
N ARG A 73 0.51 -5.27 -1.31
CA ARG A 73 0.14 -6.28 -2.30
C ARG A 73 0.13 -7.65 -1.65
N GLY A 74 -0.92 -8.43 -1.90
CA GLY A 74 -0.91 -9.86 -1.61
C GLY A 74 -0.08 -10.65 -2.62
N ALA A 75 -0.08 -11.97 -2.44
CA ALA A 75 0.60 -12.94 -3.31
C ALA A 75 2.09 -12.60 -3.52
N MET A 76 2.86 -12.56 -2.43
CA MET A 76 4.33 -12.31 -2.40
C MET A 76 5.13 -13.15 -3.38
N GLN A 77 4.55 -14.28 -3.73
CA GLN A 77 5.03 -15.31 -4.61
C GLN A 77 4.92 -14.93 -6.12
N MET A 78 4.21 -13.87 -6.48
CA MET A 78 4.15 -13.38 -7.86
C MET A 78 5.44 -12.67 -8.30
N ALA A 79 5.80 -12.82 -9.58
CA ALA A 79 7.01 -12.27 -10.20
C ALA A 79 7.38 -10.85 -9.75
N GLN A 80 6.46 -9.89 -9.81
CA GLN A 80 6.76 -8.51 -9.48
C GLN A 80 7.12 -8.30 -7.99
N ASN A 81 6.51 -9.07 -7.09
CA ASN A 81 6.79 -8.99 -5.66
C ASN A 81 8.14 -9.68 -5.35
N VAL A 82 8.44 -10.81 -6.00
CA VAL A 82 9.74 -11.48 -5.88
C VAL A 82 10.88 -10.56 -6.34
N LEU A 83 10.73 -9.91 -7.49
CA LEU A 83 11.73 -8.98 -8.02
C LEU A 83 11.94 -7.77 -7.10
N GLU A 84 10.87 -7.27 -6.48
CA GLU A 84 10.93 -6.20 -5.48
C GLU A 84 11.71 -6.65 -4.25
N ILE A 85 11.38 -7.80 -3.66
CA ILE A 85 12.05 -8.37 -2.48
C ILE A 85 13.55 -8.54 -2.75
N GLU A 86 13.92 -9.23 -3.85
CA GLU A 86 15.32 -9.44 -4.21
C GLU A 86 16.08 -8.12 -4.38
N THR A 87 15.41 -7.08 -4.89
CA THR A 87 16.01 -5.75 -5.06
C THR A 87 16.21 -5.08 -3.72
N CYS A 88 15.20 -5.10 -2.85
CA CYS A 88 15.27 -4.52 -1.52
C CYS A 88 16.34 -5.20 -0.66
N GLU A 89 16.42 -6.53 -0.67
CA GLU A 89 17.46 -7.31 0.01
C GLU A 89 18.86 -6.89 -0.43
N LYS A 90 19.11 -6.79 -1.75
CA LYS A 90 20.40 -6.33 -2.30
C LYS A 90 20.76 -4.90 -1.92
N LEU A 91 19.76 -4.05 -1.67
CA LEU A 91 19.94 -2.66 -1.27
C LEU A 91 19.98 -2.47 0.26
N GLY A 92 19.74 -3.53 1.04
CA GLY A 92 19.57 -3.41 2.49
C GLY A 92 18.38 -2.54 2.87
N LEU A 93 17.26 -2.69 2.15
CA LEU A 93 15.95 -2.12 2.50
C LEU A 93 15.13 -3.22 3.17
N GLU A 94 14.55 -2.93 4.34
CA GLU A 94 13.61 -3.84 4.98
C GLU A 94 12.32 -3.92 4.17
N VAL A 95 11.84 -5.13 3.90
CA VAL A 95 10.56 -5.34 3.19
C VAL A 95 9.51 -5.79 4.19
N ILE A 96 8.51 -4.94 4.38
CA ILE A 96 7.36 -5.22 5.23
C ILE A 96 6.19 -5.57 4.31
N SER A 97 5.65 -6.78 4.45
CA SER A 97 4.48 -7.22 3.69
C SER A 97 3.23 -7.11 4.55
N PHE A 98 2.25 -6.34 4.08
CA PHE A 98 0.94 -6.25 4.72
C PHE A 98 -0.17 -6.32 3.66
N PRO A 99 -0.54 -7.54 3.21
CA PRO A 99 -1.58 -7.71 2.19
C PRO A 99 -2.91 -7.13 2.62
N MET A 100 -3.45 -6.21 1.83
CA MET A 100 -4.75 -5.58 2.13
C MET A 100 -5.70 -5.72 0.93
N ALA A 101 -6.98 -5.94 1.22
CA ALA A 101 -8.05 -5.85 0.24
C ALA A 101 -8.32 -4.38 -0.13
N SER A 102 -8.81 -4.12 -1.35
CA SER A 102 -9.13 -2.77 -1.80
C SER A 102 -10.61 -2.52 -2.04
N SER A 103 -11.46 -3.52 -1.79
CA SER A 103 -12.86 -3.56 -2.23
C SER A 103 -13.82 -4.03 -1.13
N ALA A 104 -13.37 -3.98 0.12
CA ALA A 104 -14.20 -4.22 1.30
C ALA A 104 -13.66 -3.35 2.45
N LEU A 105 -14.52 -3.05 3.42
CA LEU A 105 -14.11 -2.47 4.69
C LEU A 105 -13.12 -3.41 5.40
N PRO A 106 -12.00 -2.91 5.94
CA PRO A 106 -11.07 -3.75 6.70
C PRO A 106 -11.69 -4.17 8.03
N SER A 107 -11.36 -5.36 8.53
CA SER A 107 -11.79 -5.74 9.88
C SER A 107 -11.10 -4.89 10.95
N LYS A 108 -11.70 -4.78 12.15
CA LYS A 108 -11.07 -4.12 13.31
C LYS A 108 -9.62 -4.62 13.50
N LYS A 109 -9.43 -5.94 13.46
CA LYS A 109 -8.12 -6.58 13.61
C LYS A 109 -7.12 -6.08 12.55
N ILE A 110 -7.51 -6.02 11.28
CA ILE A 110 -6.63 -5.56 10.20
C ILE A 110 -6.23 -4.09 10.41
N VAL A 111 -7.13 -3.24 10.88
CA VAL A 111 -6.80 -1.83 11.18
C VAL A 111 -5.80 -1.73 12.33
N LEU A 112 -6.00 -2.49 13.41
CA LEU A 112 -5.11 -2.50 14.57
C LEU A 112 -3.72 -3.07 14.21
N ASP A 113 -3.68 -4.21 13.52
CA ASP A 113 -2.41 -4.82 13.05
C ASP A 113 -1.64 -3.86 12.13
N LEU A 114 -2.34 -3.13 11.25
CA LEU A 114 -1.73 -2.13 10.37
C LEU A 114 -1.07 -1.00 11.16
N VAL A 115 -1.74 -0.50 12.21
CA VAL A 115 -1.20 0.57 13.04
C VAL A 115 0.07 0.09 13.75
N GLU A 116 0.06 -1.11 14.33
CA GLU A 116 1.26 -1.70 14.96
C GLU A 116 2.42 -1.84 13.96
N VAL A 117 2.13 -2.25 12.72
CA VAL A 117 3.13 -2.32 11.65
C VAL A 117 3.71 -0.92 11.36
N LEU A 118 2.87 0.10 11.24
CA LEU A 118 3.32 1.47 10.96
C LEU A 118 4.14 2.08 12.10
N GLU A 119 3.82 1.74 13.36
CA GLU A 119 4.55 2.16 14.55
C GLU A 119 5.95 1.55 14.61
N ARG A 120 6.09 0.28 14.21
CA ARG A 120 7.37 -0.43 14.22
C ARG A 120 8.22 -0.20 12.98
N ALA A 121 7.61 0.21 11.86
CA ALA A 121 8.30 0.34 10.58
C ALA A 121 9.43 1.38 10.63
N PRO A 122 10.68 1.00 10.26
CA PRO A 122 11.80 1.93 10.19
C PRO A 122 11.55 3.09 9.22
N ARG A 123 12.08 4.27 9.55
CA ARG A 123 12.01 5.47 8.71
C ARG A 123 13.39 5.85 8.16
N PRO A 124 13.48 6.39 6.94
CA PRO A 124 12.41 6.68 5.99
C PRO A 124 11.71 5.42 5.42
N LEU A 125 10.39 5.51 5.23
CA LEU A 125 9.48 4.43 4.82
C LEU A 125 8.79 4.76 3.49
N MET A 126 8.79 3.81 2.55
CA MET A 126 7.97 3.88 1.34
C MET A 126 6.79 2.93 1.42
N ILE A 127 5.57 3.43 1.28
CA ILE A 127 4.32 2.66 1.32
C ILE A 127 3.77 2.55 -0.10
N HIS A 128 3.53 1.34 -0.61
CA HIS A 128 2.97 1.18 -1.96
C HIS A 128 1.99 0.01 -2.10
N CYS A 129 1.25 0.04 -3.22
CA CYS A 129 0.43 -1.09 -3.67
C CYS A 129 0.73 -1.36 -5.15
N LYS A 130 -0.28 -1.58 -5.99
CA LYS A 130 -0.11 -1.66 -7.45
C LYS A 130 -0.01 -0.27 -8.09
N SER A 131 -1.08 0.52 -8.02
CA SER A 131 -1.18 1.87 -8.62
C SER A 131 -0.93 3.03 -7.66
N GLY A 132 -0.73 2.74 -6.36
CA GLY A 132 -0.56 3.78 -5.35
C GLY A 132 -1.84 4.57 -5.03
N ALA A 133 -3.00 4.11 -5.52
CA ALA A 133 -4.27 4.80 -5.38
C ALA A 133 -5.02 4.39 -4.10
N ASP A 134 -5.72 3.26 -4.15
CA ASP A 134 -6.72 2.90 -3.13
C ASP A 134 -6.09 2.44 -1.82
N ARG A 135 -5.38 1.31 -1.82
CA ARG A 135 -4.76 0.75 -0.60
C ARG A 135 -3.72 1.70 0.00
N THR A 136 -2.86 2.24 -0.87
CA THR A 136 -1.83 3.20 -0.44
C THR A 136 -2.47 4.47 0.10
N GLY A 137 -3.51 5.00 -0.55
CA GLY A 137 -4.21 6.19 -0.05
C GLY A 137 -4.90 5.95 1.30
N PHE A 138 -5.52 4.77 1.47
CA PHE A 138 -6.12 4.38 2.74
C PHE A 138 -5.10 4.29 3.88
N VAL A 139 -4.00 3.58 3.66
CA VAL A 139 -2.93 3.44 4.66
C VAL A 139 -2.27 4.80 4.94
N ALA A 140 -2.06 5.65 3.93
CA ALA A 140 -1.58 7.01 4.12
C ALA A 140 -2.56 7.87 4.94
N GLY A 141 -3.86 7.69 4.75
CA GLY A 141 -4.89 8.35 5.56
C GLY A 141 -4.84 7.90 7.02
N ILE A 142 -4.83 6.58 7.28
CA ILE A 142 -4.67 6.02 8.63
C ILE A 142 -3.40 6.54 9.29
N TYR A 143 -2.28 6.54 8.56
CA TYR A 143 -1.02 7.09 9.05
C TYR A 143 -1.18 8.53 9.55
N LEU A 144 -1.78 9.39 8.73
CA LEU A 144 -1.97 10.81 9.08
C LEU A 144 -2.91 11.00 10.26
N MET A 145 -3.98 10.21 10.37
CA MET A 145 -4.87 10.28 11.55
C MET A 145 -4.13 9.84 12.81
N HIS A 146 -3.44 8.70 12.77
CA HIS A 146 -2.80 8.10 13.94
C HIS A 146 -1.59 8.90 14.42
N PHE A 147 -0.64 9.22 13.53
CA PHE A 147 0.62 9.86 13.92
C PHE A 147 0.54 11.40 13.93
N LYS A 148 -0.36 11.99 13.14
CA LYS A 148 -0.43 13.45 12.98
C LYS A 148 -1.73 14.07 13.51
N GLY A 149 -2.64 13.27 14.04
CA GLY A 149 -3.94 13.76 14.53
C GLY A 149 -4.79 14.42 13.44
N THR A 150 -4.57 14.06 12.18
CA THR A 150 -5.32 14.66 11.05
C THR A 150 -6.79 14.24 11.12
N SER A 151 -7.71 15.15 10.77
CA SER A 151 -9.14 14.84 10.72
C SER A 151 -9.46 13.73 9.71
N PRO A 152 -10.52 12.92 9.91
CA PRO A 152 -10.90 11.87 8.95
C PRO A 152 -11.21 12.44 7.56
N LYS A 153 -11.85 13.61 7.52
CA LYS A 153 -12.09 14.37 6.29
C LYS A 153 -10.81 14.72 5.52
N ASP A 154 -9.75 15.12 6.21
CA ASP A 154 -8.48 15.45 5.55
C ASP A 154 -7.67 14.19 5.21
N ALA A 155 -7.72 13.15 6.04
CA ALA A 155 -7.14 11.84 5.74
C ALA A 155 -7.74 11.25 4.46
N ALA A 156 -9.06 11.39 4.26
CA ALA A 156 -9.74 10.94 3.05
C ALA A 156 -9.22 11.63 1.76
N ARG A 157 -8.53 12.78 1.84
CA ARG A 157 -7.92 13.44 0.67
C ARG A 157 -6.77 12.62 0.06
N GLN A 158 -6.25 11.64 0.79
CA GLN A 158 -5.34 10.63 0.25
C GLN A 158 -6.03 9.67 -0.75
N LEU A 159 -7.35 9.63 -0.79
CA LEU A 159 -8.17 8.86 -1.73
C LEU A 159 -8.87 9.79 -2.72
N THR A 160 -8.09 10.44 -3.58
CA THR A 160 -8.61 11.40 -4.57
C THR A 160 -8.24 11.02 -5.99
N TRP A 161 -8.99 11.56 -6.96
CA TRP A 161 -8.72 11.38 -8.39
C TRP A 161 -7.28 11.80 -8.77
N ARG A 162 -6.70 12.77 -8.05
CA ARG A 162 -5.29 13.19 -8.22
C ARG A 162 -4.30 12.05 -7.96
N HIS A 163 -4.67 11.10 -7.09
CA HIS A 163 -3.92 9.88 -6.83
C HIS A 163 -4.47 8.69 -7.62
N ALA A 164 -5.22 8.94 -8.70
CA ALA A 164 -5.91 7.95 -9.52
C ALA A 164 -6.93 7.07 -8.76
N HIS A 165 -7.46 7.56 -7.63
CA HIS A 165 -8.57 6.91 -6.94
C HIS A 165 -9.88 7.21 -7.68
N ASN A 166 -10.62 6.16 -8.04
CA ASN A 166 -11.93 6.30 -8.66
C ASN A 166 -13.04 6.09 -7.62
N LYS A 167 -13.68 7.19 -7.21
CA LYS A 167 -14.79 7.23 -6.25
C LYS A 167 -16.07 6.52 -6.71
N PHE A 168 -16.18 6.15 -7.99
CA PHE A 168 -17.32 5.41 -8.55
C PHE A 168 -17.04 3.91 -8.69
N SER A 169 -15.90 3.43 -8.20
CA SER A 169 -15.57 2.01 -8.20
C SER A 169 -15.91 1.36 -6.86
N LYS A 170 -15.96 0.03 -6.82
CA LYS A 170 -16.08 -0.78 -5.58
C LYS A 170 -15.05 -0.44 -4.50
N LYS A 171 -14.02 0.34 -4.84
CA LYS A 171 -12.93 0.75 -3.96
C LYS A 171 -13.23 2.03 -3.19
N ALA A 172 -14.35 2.69 -3.47
CA ALA A 172 -14.87 3.82 -2.70
C ALA A 172 -15.13 3.45 -1.23
N VAL A 173 -15.29 2.16 -0.93
CA VAL A 173 -15.47 1.62 0.42
C VAL A 173 -14.34 2.01 1.40
N LEU A 174 -13.12 2.26 0.91
CA LEU A 174 -12.03 2.73 1.78
C LEU A 174 -12.17 4.21 2.15
N SER A 175 -12.87 5.00 1.34
CA SER A 175 -13.23 6.38 1.68
C SER A 175 -14.37 6.41 2.70
N GLU A 176 -15.28 5.42 2.64
CA GLU A 176 -16.38 5.26 3.58
C GLU A 176 -15.89 5.00 5.01
N PHE A 177 -14.80 4.24 5.19
CA PHE A 177 -14.18 4.05 6.51
C PHE A 177 -13.89 5.38 7.23
N PHE A 178 -13.34 6.37 6.52
CA PHE A 178 -13.08 7.69 7.11
C PHE A 178 -14.39 8.43 7.43
N ALA A 179 -15.43 8.25 6.62
CA ALA A 179 -16.74 8.83 6.88
C ALA A 179 -17.42 8.20 8.10
N LEU A 180 -17.27 6.89 8.33
CA LEU A 180 -17.80 6.19 9.50
C LEU A 180 -17.16 6.68 10.81
N TYR A 181 -15.87 7.04 10.77
CA TYR A 181 -15.18 7.57 11.94
C TYR A 181 -15.50 9.06 12.22
N GLN A 182 -15.89 9.83 11.20
CA GLN A 182 -16.07 11.29 11.31
C GLN A 182 -16.97 11.73 12.50
N PRO A 183 -18.14 11.12 12.78
CA PRO A 183 -18.97 11.53 13.91
C PRO A 183 -18.30 11.27 15.27
N ALA A 184 -17.59 10.15 15.42
CA ALA A 184 -16.87 9.81 16.65
C ALA A 184 -15.70 10.78 16.88
N HIS A 185 -14.98 11.14 15.82
CA HIS A 185 -13.95 12.16 15.87
C HIS A 185 -14.48 13.54 16.31
N GLU A 186 -15.63 13.97 15.78
CA GLU A 186 -16.29 15.21 16.18
C GLU A 186 -16.77 15.19 17.64
N ALA A 187 -17.10 14.02 18.17
CA ALA A 187 -17.40 13.79 19.58
C ALA A 187 -16.14 13.68 20.47
N GLY A 188 -14.93 13.82 19.89
CA GLY A 188 -13.66 13.77 20.63
C GLY A 188 -13.15 12.36 20.94
N ILE A 189 -13.73 11.32 20.34
CA ILE A 189 -13.28 9.93 20.52
C ILE A 189 -12.01 9.70 19.71
N GLY A 190 -11.00 9.09 20.34
CA GLY A 190 -9.74 8.74 19.69
C GLY A 190 -9.90 7.67 18.60
N PHE A 191 -9.03 7.69 17.59
CA PHE A 191 -9.15 6.79 16.44
C PHE A 191 -9.10 5.30 16.83
N LEU A 192 -8.11 4.91 17.63
CA LEU A 192 -7.97 3.52 18.04
C LEU A 192 -9.08 3.08 19.01
N ASP A 193 -9.60 3.98 19.83
CA ASP A 193 -10.71 3.69 20.75
C ASP A 193 -11.98 3.45 19.95
N TRP A 194 -12.28 4.30 18.96
CA TRP A 194 -13.38 4.06 18.04
C TRP A 194 -13.25 2.74 17.28
N VAL A 195 -12.06 2.39 16.79
CA VAL A 195 -11.82 1.11 16.09
C VAL A 195 -12.12 -0.08 17.02
N ARG A 196 -11.68 -0.03 18.27
CA ARG A 196 -11.89 -1.11 19.25
C ARG A 196 -13.36 -1.23 19.64
N ASP A 197 -13.97 -0.11 20.01
CA ASP A 197 -15.21 -0.12 20.80
C ASP A 197 -16.46 0.10 19.95
N SER A 198 -16.35 0.71 18.76
CA SER A 198 -17.52 1.16 17.99
C SER A 198 -17.55 0.70 16.54
N TYR A 199 -16.41 0.62 15.85
CA TYR A 199 -16.36 0.28 14.43
C TYR A 199 -16.78 -1.17 14.17
N ASP A 200 -17.83 -1.42 13.38
CA ASP A 200 -18.27 -2.78 13.04
C ASP A 200 -18.41 -2.93 11.52
N PRO A 201 -17.42 -3.53 10.83
CA PRO A 201 -17.44 -3.66 9.38
C PRO A 201 -18.60 -4.50 8.84
N GLY A 202 -19.23 -5.36 9.66
CA GLY A 202 -20.38 -6.18 9.26
C GLY A 202 -21.70 -5.40 9.31
N ALA A 203 -21.87 -4.58 10.34
CA ALA A 203 -23.02 -3.68 10.46
C ALA A 203 -22.88 -2.44 9.54
N ASP A 204 -21.65 -2.00 9.30
CA ASP A 204 -21.33 -0.80 8.53
C ASP A 204 -21.22 -1.05 7.01
N ALA A 205 -21.13 -2.32 6.57
CA ALA A 205 -21.15 -2.66 5.15
C ALA A 205 -22.58 -2.54 4.61
N ARG A 206 -22.86 -1.46 3.87
CA ARG A 206 -24.14 -1.25 3.15
C ARG A 206 -24.14 -1.87 1.75
#